data_AF-A0A3L7JS23-F1
#
_entry.id   AF-A0A3L7JS23-F1
#
_cell.length_a   1.000
_cell.length_b   1.000
_cell.length_c   1.000
_cell.angle_alpha   90.00
_cell.angle_beta   90.00
_cell.angle_gamma   90.00
#
_symmetry.space_group_name_H-M   'P 1'
#
loop_
_entity.id
_entity.type
_entity.pdbx_description
1 polymer ?
#
loop_
_entity_poly.entity_id
_entity_poly.type
_entity_poly.pdbx_seq_one_letter_code
_entity_poly.pdbx_strand_id
1 'polypeptide(L)'
;MKKFFFLTVCFLLITLTACSEKEQTIDMNRVSKETMITKKYLEEKGYTLVSFVGKSREVLTKEYLASIRGQQEWKVQPVKPDPFIGKAIQRVTFVVKNHPLNKQYHGEIRVTVFLYQNKVIGGTSFAPENDGAVHSLDGKND
;
A
#
# COMPACT_ATOMS: atom_id res chain seq x y z
N MET A 1 -24.12 28.31 -56.23
CA MET A 1 -23.36 28.91 -55.10
C MET A 1 -24.09 28.58 -53.81
N LYS A 2 -23.37 28.44 -52.68
CA LYS A 2 -23.80 27.91 -51.36
C LYS A 2 -23.52 26.41 -51.12
N LYS A 3 -22.37 25.92 -51.59
CA LYS A 3 -21.70 24.72 -51.03
C LYS A 3 -20.78 25.15 -49.88
N PHE A 4 -21.28 25.74 -48.80
CA PHE A 4 -20.41 26.14 -47.67
C PHE A 4 -21.10 26.20 -46.31
N PHE A 5 -22.31 25.64 -46.14
CA PHE A 5 -23.02 25.69 -44.86
C PHE A 5 -23.13 24.34 -44.13
N PHE A 6 -22.39 23.33 -44.56
CA PHE A 6 -22.46 21.99 -43.95
C PHE A 6 -21.13 21.52 -43.31
N LEU A 7 -20.16 22.43 -43.12
CA LEU A 7 -18.85 22.08 -42.59
C LEU A 7 -18.53 22.66 -41.19
N THR A 8 -19.47 23.40 -40.57
CA THR A 8 -19.16 24.13 -39.32
C THR A 8 -19.91 23.61 -38.10
N VAL A 9 -20.64 22.48 -38.20
CA VAL A 9 -21.41 21.87 -37.09
C VAL A 9 -20.87 20.49 -36.68
N CYS A 10 -19.81 19.98 -37.32
CA CYS A 10 -19.13 18.75 -36.89
C CYS A 10 -17.90 18.96 -35.99
N PHE A 11 -17.47 20.21 -35.75
CA PHE A 11 -16.25 20.49 -34.98
C PHE A 11 -16.48 20.80 -33.49
N LEU A 12 -17.73 20.71 -33.01
CA LEU A 12 -18.09 21.05 -31.63
C LEU A 12 -18.27 19.84 -30.69
N LEU A 13 -17.94 18.63 -31.14
CA LEU A 13 -18.17 17.38 -30.38
C LEU A 13 -16.90 16.68 -29.88
N ILE A 14 -15.70 17.28 -30.01
CA ILE A 14 -14.42 16.59 -29.72
C ILE A 14 -13.61 17.24 -28.58
N THR A 15 -14.24 17.90 -27.60
CA THR A 15 -13.50 18.51 -26.46
C THR A 15 -13.94 18.04 -25.08
N LEU A 16 -14.45 16.81 -24.98
CA LEU A 16 -14.43 16.07 -23.72
C LEU A 16 -13.36 14.99 -23.78
N THR A 17 -12.10 15.40 -23.94
CA THR A 17 -10.98 14.55 -23.50
C THR A 17 -11.02 14.54 -21.98
N ALA A 18 -11.85 13.68 -21.42
CA ALA A 18 -11.66 13.24 -20.04
C ALA A 18 -10.26 12.64 -19.99
N CYS A 19 -9.34 13.35 -19.33
CA CYS A 19 -8.07 12.79 -18.91
C CYS A 19 -8.42 11.59 -18.03
N SER A 20 -8.35 10.40 -18.62
CA SER A 20 -8.41 9.16 -17.88
C SER A 20 -7.22 9.19 -16.92
N GLU A 21 -7.48 9.43 -15.64
CA GLU A 21 -6.51 9.15 -14.60
C GLU A 21 -6.07 7.70 -14.82
N LYS A 22 -4.77 7.50 -15.07
CA LYS A 22 -4.18 6.17 -15.21
C LYS A 22 -4.34 5.44 -13.88
N GLU A 23 -5.46 4.78 -13.73
CA GLU A 23 -5.65 3.75 -12.73
C GLU A 23 -4.62 2.65 -13.07
N GLN A 24 -3.61 2.49 -12.22
CA GLN A 24 -2.67 1.38 -12.34
C GLN A 24 -3.44 0.10 -12.06
N THR A 25 -4.01 -0.47 -13.12
CA THR A 25 -4.70 -1.74 -13.07
C THR A 25 -3.69 -2.81 -12.69
N ILE A 26 -3.89 -3.39 -11.51
CA ILE A 26 -3.10 -4.52 -11.01
C ILE A 26 -3.36 -5.70 -11.95
N ASP A 27 -2.41 -6.03 -12.82
CA ASP A 27 -2.46 -7.20 -13.70
C ASP A 27 -2.46 -8.49 -12.87
N MET A 28 -3.66 -9.00 -12.57
CA MET A 28 -3.88 -10.21 -11.76
C MET A 28 -3.13 -11.45 -12.26
N ASN A 29 -2.72 -11.51 -13.54
CA ASN A 29 -1.95 -12.63 -14.08
C ASN A 29 -0.44 -12.54 -13.74
N ARG A 30 0.01 -11.43 -13.16
CA ARG A 30 1.41 -11.19 -12.72
C ARG A 30 1.54 -10.90 -11.22
N VAL A 31 0.45 -11.00 -10.45
CA VAL A 31 0.45 -10.74 -9.01
C VAL A 31 0.99 -11.95 -8.24
N SER A 32 2.06 -11.77 -7.46
CA SER A 32 2.57 -12.81 -6.57
C SER A 32 1.54 -13.22 -5.51
N LYS A 33 1.59 -14.47 -5.07
CA LYS A 33 0.72 -15.02 -4.03
C LYS A 33 0.68 -14.14 -2.76
N GLU A 34 1.84 -13.64 -2.32
CA GLU A 34 1.97 -12.75 -1.17
C GLU A 34 1.20 -11.44 -1.35
N THR A 35 1.19 -10.90 -2.57
CA THR A 35 0.47 -9.67 -2.91
C THR A 35 -1.04 -9.90 -2.88
N MET A 36 -1.52 -11.06 -3.38
CA MET A 36 -2.93 -11.43 -3.28
C MET A 36 -3.39 -11.63 -1.83
N ILE A 37 -2.58 -12.30 -1.01
CA ILE A 37 -2.87 -12.48 0.42
C ILE A 37 -2.94 -11.12 1.12
N THR A 38 -1.97 -10.25 0.84
CA THR A 38 -1.92 -8.90 1.41
C THR A 38 -3.14 -8.08 1.00
N LYS A 39 -3.49 -8.07 -0.28
CA LYS A 39 -4.67 -7.37 -0.80
C LYS A 39 -5.93 -7.81 -0.06
N LYS A 40 -6.20 -9.11 -0.05
CA LYS A 40 -7.36 -9.69 0.63
C LYS A 40 -7.39 -9.30 2.12
N TYR A 41 -6.26 -9.44 2.81
CA TYR A 41 -6.16 -9.11 4.24
C TYR A 41 -6.46 -7.63 4.52
N LEU A 42 -5.95 -6.71 3.71
CA LEU A 42 -6.20 -5.27 3.89
C LEU A 42 -7.66 -4.88 3.55
N GLU A 43 -8.24 -5.49 2.51
CA GLU A 43 -9.65 -5.29 2.15
C GLU A 43 -10.59 -5.82 3.26
N GLU A 44 -10.29 -6.99 3.83
CA GLU A 44 -11.03 -7.57 4.97
C GLU A 44 -10.96 -6.69 6.23
N LYS A 45 -9.90 -5.88 6.39
CA LYS A 45 -9.80 -4.87 7.45
C LYS A 45 -10.59 -3.60 7.17
N GLY A 46 -11.22 -3.48 6.00
CA GLY A 46 -12.01 -2.31 5.59
C GLY A 46 -11.18 -1.21 4.92
N TYR A 47 -9.94 -1.50 4.52
CA TYR A 47 -9.11 -0.52 3.83
C TYR A 47 -9.37 -0.54 2.33
N THR A 48 -9.35 0.63 1.70
CA THR A 48 -9.43 0.76 0.25
C THR A 48 -8.01 0.87 -0.31
N LEU A 49 -7.59 -0.08 -1.14
CA LEU A 49 -6.28 -0.05 -1.78
C LEU A 49 -6.29 0.96 -2.93
N VAL A 50 -5.33 1.89 -2.93
CA VAL A 50 -5.17 2.90 -3.98
C VAL A 50 -4.13 2.46 -5.00
N SER A 51 -2.96 2.03 -4.52
CA SER A 51 -1.87 1.61 -5.41
C SER A 51 -0.89 0.66 -4.73
N PHE A 52 -0.22 -0.17 -5.52
CA PHE A 52 0.86 -1.04 -5.07
C PHE A 52 2.17 -0.25 -5.03
N VAL A 53 2.89 -0.30 -3.90
CA VAL A 53 4.17 0.40 -3.74
C VAL A 53 5.34 -0.53 -4.04
N GLY A 54 5.32 -1.74 -3.49
CA GLY A 54 6.44 -2.66 -3.66
C GLY A 54 6.35 -3.90 -2.79
N LYS A 55 7.32 -4.79 -3.01
CA LYS A 55 7.54 -5.97 -2.18
C LYS A 55 9.04 -6.19 -1.95
N SER A 56 9.41 -6.66 -0.77
CA SER A 56 10.78 -7.05 -0.45
C SER A 56 10.81 -8.35 0.35
N ARG A 57 11.97 -8.99 0.37
CA ARG A 57 12.24 -10.20 1.14
C ARG A 57 13.53 -10.01 1.92
N GLU A 58 13.45 -10.07 3.25
CA GLU A 58 14.59 -9.80 4.12
C GLU A 58 14.66 -10.86 5.23
N VAL A 59 15.88 -11.28 5.58
CA VAL A 59 16.09 -12.15 6.74
C VAL A 59 16.03 -11.32 8.01
N LEU A 60 15.18 -11.71 8.96
CA LEU A 60 15.13 -11.03 10.25
C LEU A 60 16.36 -11.41 11.09
N THR A 61 17.29 -10.48 11.27
CA THR A 61 18.49 -10.73 12.06
C THR A 61 18.41 -10.05 13.43
N LYS A 62 19.25 -10.49 14.37
CA LYS A 62 19.35 -9.85 15.69
C LYS A 62 19.90 -8.43 15.59
N GLU A 63 20.81 -8.21 14.65
CA GLU A 63 21.41 -6.90 14.36
C GLU A 63 20.33 -5.93 13.86
N TYR A 64 19.43 -6.40 12.98
CA TYR A 64 18.28 -5.60 12.54
C TYR A 64 17.38 -5.24 13.72
N LEU A 65 17.01 -6.22 14.55
CA LEU A 65 16.16 -6.00 15.73
C LEU A 65 16.80 -5.07 16.77
N ALA A 66 18.14 -5.02 16.83
CA ALA A 66 18.87 -4.10 17.69
C ALA A 66 18.96 -2.67 17.13
N SER A 67 18.74 -2.48 15.82
CA SER A 67 18.72 -1.14 15.20
C SER A 67 17.48 -0.33 15.63
N ILE A 68 17.57 1.00 15.59
CA ILE A 68 16.43 1.90 15.88
C ILE A 68 15.20 1.52 15.04
N ARG A 69 15.41 1.29 13.74
CA ARG A 69 14.33 0.92 12.82
C ARG A 69 13.70 -0.42 13.20
N GLY A 70 14.51 -1.44 13.47
CA GLY A 70 14.00 -2.75 13.85
C GLY A 70 13.24 -2.72 15.17
N GLN A 71 13.72 -1.95 16.16
CA GLN A 71 13.02 -1.74 17.43
C GLN A 71 11.67 -1.07 17.20
N GLN A 72 11.61 0.02 16.42
CA GLN A 72 10.37 0.73 16.11
C GLN A 72 9.37 -0.15 15.36
N GLU A 73 9.82 -0.86 14.32
CA GLU A 73 8.94 -1.74 13.55
C GLU A 73 8.44 -2.91 14.40
N TRP A 74 9.29 -3.53 15.23
CA TRP A 74 8.91 -4.75 15.95
C TRP A 74 8.12 -4.49 17.23
N LYS A 75 8.27 -3.30 17.83
CA LYS A 75 7.52 -2.88 19.02
C LYS A 75 6.00 -2.92 18.76
N VAL A 76 5.56 -2.49 17.58
CA VAL A 76 4.13 -2.40 17.22
C VAL A 76 3.53 -3.71 16.67
N GLN A 77 4.26 -4.83 16.74
CA GLN A 77 3.82 -6.10 16.18
C GLN A 77 3.00 -6.92 17.18
N PRO A 78 1.96 -7.65 16.73
CA PRO A 78 1.18 -8.51 17.61
C PRO A 78 1.93 -9.79 18.03
N VAL A 79 3.14 -10.02 17.52
CA VAL A 79 3.94 -11.24 17.73
C VAL A 79 5.37 -10.90 18.13
N LYS A 80 5.95 -11.74 19.00
CA LYS A 80 7.37 -11.64 19.37
C LYS A 80 8.29 -11.94 18.18
N PRO A 81 9.49 -11.34 18.10
CA PRO A 81 10.43 -11.59 17.01
C PRO A 81 11.10 -12.97 17.06
N ASP A 82 11.27 -13.55 18.25
CA ASP A 82 12.07 -14.76 18.49
C ASP A 82 11.77 -15.92 17.51
N PRO A 83 10.51 -16.25 17.18
CA PRO A 83 10.19 -17.34 16.26
C PRO A 83 10.66 -17.09 14.81
N PHE A 84 10.95 -15.83 14.47
CA PHE A 84 11.23 -15.38 13.12
C PHE A 84 12.71 -15.01 12.89
N ILE A 85 13.54 -15.01 13.93
CA ILE A 85 14.97 -14.73 13.81
C ILE A 85 15.63 -15.77 12.87
N GLY A 86 16.43 -15.29 11.93
CA GLY A 86 17.06 -16.09 10.87
C GLY A 86 16.10 -16.55 9.77
N LYS A 87 14.84 -16.11 9.78
CA LYS A 87 13.84 -16.45 8.76
C LYS A 87 13.65 -15.28 7.79
N ALA A 88 13.35 -15.64 6.53
CA ALA A 88 13.00 -14.65 5.51
C ALA A 88 11.55 -14.20 5.67
N ILE A 89 11.35 -12.91 5.92
CA ILE A 89 10.06 -12.25 6.00
C ILE A 89 9.79 -11.54 4.68
N GLN A 90 8.61 -11.77 4.12
CA GLN A 90 8.11 -11.06 2.96
C GLN A 90 7.40 -9.79 3.43
N ARG A 91 7.66 -8.68 2.77
CA ARG A 91 7.01 -7.40 3.03
C ARG A 91 6.29 -6.96 1.77
N VAL A 92 5.04 -6.56 1.90
CA VAL A 92 4.23 -6.07 0.77
C VAL A 92 3.57 -4.77 1.17
N THR A 93 3.79 -3.72 0.38
CA THR A 93 3.36 -2.36 0.71
C THR A 93 2.32 -1.86 -0.29
N PHE A 94 1.25 -1.27 0.24
CA PHE A 94 0.20 -0.58 -0.51
C PHE A 94 -0.02 0.82 0.02
N VAL A 95 -0.47 1.71 -0.85
CA VAL A 95 -1.16 2.93 -0.46
C VAL A 95 -2.61 2.59 -0.19
N VAL A 96 -3.13 3.04 0.95
CA VAL A 96 -4.51 2.79 1.36
C VAL A 96 -5.26 4.06 1.72
N LYS A 97 -6.58 3.97 1.63
CA LYS A 97 -7.57 4.88 2.23
C LYS A 97 -8.38 4.14 3.29
N ASN A 98 -9.15 4.90 4.07
CA ASN A 98 -9.97 4.40 5.19
C ASN A 98 -9.13 3.78 6.32
N HIS A 99 -7.85 4.14 6.42
CA HIS A 99 -6.99 3.77 7.53
C HIS A 99 -7.22 4.72 8.73
N PRO A 100 -7.09 4.27 9.99
CA PRO A 100 -7.24 5.14 11.17
C PRO A 100 -6.38 6.41 11.11
N LEU A 101 -5.16 6.30 10.60
CA LEU A 101 -4.26 7.45 10.42
C LEU A 101 -4.77 8.51 9.44
N ASN A 102 -5.66 8.17 8.49
CA ASN A 102 -6.27 9.17 7.60
C ASN A 102 -7.16 10.17 8.37
N LYS A 103 -7.52 9.90 9.63
CA LYS A 103 -8.26 10.85 10.49
C LYS A 103 -7.36 11.93 11.09
N GLN A 104 -6.07 11.64 11.24
CA GLN A 104 -5.09 12.52 11.87
C GLN A 104 -4.18 13.19 10.86
N TYR A 105 -3.87 12.50 9.76
CA TYR A 105 -2.90 12.91 8.77
C TYR A 105 -3.55 13.05 7.40
N HIS A 106 -3.18 14.12 6.70
CA HIS A 106 -3.57 14.33 5.32
C HIS A 106 -2.61 13.60 4.36
N GLY A 107 -3.06 13.30 3.15
CA GLY A 107 -2.20 12.65 2.15
C GLY A 107 -2.14 11.12 2.27
N GLU A 108 -1.07 10.56 1.71
CA GLU A 108 -0.90 9.12 1.53
C GLU A 108 -0.64 8.39 2.85
N ILE A 109 -1.30 7.24 3.04
CA ILE A 109 -0.96 6.28 4.10
C ILE A 109 -0.43 5.01 3.44
N ARG A 110 0.79 4.64 3.80
CA ARG A 110 1.43 3.38 3.38
C ARG A 110 1.21 2.33 4.44
N VAL A 111 0.73 1.16 4.03
CA VAL A 111 0.61 -0.02 4.89
C VAL A 111 1.50 -1.12 4.33
N THR A 112 2.42 -1.62 5.16
CA THR A 112 3.30 -2.74 4.83
C THR A 112 2.91 -3.96 5.65
N VAL A 113 2.46 -5.03 4.98
CA VAL A 113 2.11 -6.30 5.64
C VAL A 113 3.32 -7.23 5.64
N PHE A 114 3.59 -7.86 6.78
CA PHE A 114 4.66 -8.83 6.95
C PHE A 114 4.09 -10.23 6.83
N LEU A 115 4.68 -11.04 5.96
CA LEU A 115 4.30 -12.44 5.78
C LEU A 115 5.47 -13.38 6.05
N TYR A 116 5.17 -14.46 6.77
CA TYR A 116 6.04 -15.62 6.90
C TYR A 116 5.29 -16.85 6.40
N GLN A 117 5.88 -17.58 5.45
CA GLN A 117 5.24 -18.76 4.82
C GLN A 117 3.80 -18.50 4.35
N ASN A 118 3.56 -17.36 3.68
CA ASN A 118 2.23 -16.94 3.19
C ASN A 118 1.17 -16.70 4.30
N LYS A 119 1.58 -16.52 5.56
CA LYS A 119 0.70 -16.11 6.65
C LYS A 119 1.06 -14.70 7.10
N VAL A 120 0.05 -13.87 7.31
CA VAL A 120 0.23 -12.54 7.89
C VAL A 120 0.67 -12.72 9.34
N ILE A 121 1.81 -12.12 9.68
CA ILE A 121 2.36 -12.13 11.05
C ILE A 121 2.31 -10.76 11.71
N GLY A 122 1.97 -9.72 10.94
CA GLY A 122 1.94 -8.35 11.41
C GLY A 122 2.16 -7.38 10.25
N GLY A 123 2.63 -6.19 10.57
CA GLY A 123 2.94 -5.15 9.62
C GLY A 123 2.95 -3.77 10.26
N THR A 124 3.12 -2.76 9.43
CA THR A 124 3.23 -1.37 9.86
C THR A 124 2.40 -0.45 8.98
N SER A 125 2.05 0.72 9.52
CA SER A 125 1.51 1.84 8.76
C SER A 125 2.37 3.09 8.98
N PHE A 126 2.42 3.94 7.95
CA PHE A 126 3.30 5.11 7.91
C PHE A 126 2.66 6.23 7.07
N ALA A 127 2.74 7.47 7.56
CA ALA A 127 2.25 8.67 6.89
C ALA A 127 3.44 9.52 6.40
N PRO A 128 4.02 9.22 5.22
CA PRO A 128 5.31 9.76 4.77
C PRO A 128 5.43 11.28 4.77
N GLU A 129 4.32 11.99 4.56
CA GLU A 129 4.28 13.45 4.46
C GLU A 129 3.99 14.15 5.80
N ASN A 130 3.72 13.39 6.88
CA ASN A 130 3.21 13.97 8.14
C ASN A 130 4.01 13.54 9.36
N ASP A 131 4.23 12.23 9.50
CA ASP A 131 4.78 11.65 10.72
C ASP A 131 5.91 10.68 10.36
N GLY A 132 7.07 10.89 10.98
CA GLY A 132 8.22 10.02 10.87
C GLY A 132 8.09 8.71 11.65
N ALA A 133 7.04 8.56 12.46
CA ALA A 133 6.82 7.40 13.31
C ALA A 133 6.17 6.23 12.56
N VAL A 134 6.56 5.03 12.96
CA VAL A 134 5.98 3.76 12.50
C VAL A 134 4.85 3.39 13.44
N HIS A 135 3.68 3.10 12.87
CA HIS A 135 2.50 2.66 13.61
C HIS A 135 2.20 1.19 13.30
N SER A 136 1.40 0.53 14.13
CA SER A 136 0.84 -0.80 13.80
C SER A 136 -0.04 -0.76 12.54
N LEU A 137 -0.45 -1.92 12.03
CA LEU A 137 -1.43 -2.04 10.93
C LEU A 137 -2.79 -1.37 11.20
N ASP A 138 -3.10 -1.09 12.46
CA ASP A 138 -4.34 -0.43 12.90
C ASP A 138 -4.10 1.03 13.31
N GLY A 139 -2.93 1.60 13.01
CA GLY A 139 -2.60 2.99 13.33
C GLY A 139 -2.43 3.27 14.82
N LYS A 140 -2.13 2.25 15.63
CA LYS A 140 -1.81 2.41 17.06
C LYS A 140 -0.32 2.53 17.28
N ASN A 141 0.04 3.42 18.20
CA ASN A 141 1.33 3.46 18.85
C ASN A 141 1.32 2.56 20.08
N ASP A 142 2.49 2.03 20.40
CA ASP A 142 2.74 1.16 21.55
C ASP A 142 3.15 1.96 22.80
#